data_AF-A0A1L5KZ07-F1
#
_entry.id   AF-A0A1L5KZ07-F1
#
_cell.length_a   1.000
_cell.length_b   1.000
_cell.length_c   1.000
_cell.angle_alpha   90.00
_cell.angle_beta   90.00
_cell.angle_gamma   90.00
#
_symmetry.space_group_name_H-M   'P 1'
#
loop_
_entity.id
_entity.type
_entity.pdbx_description
1 polymer ?
#
loop_
_entity_poly.entity_id
_entity_poly.type
_entity_poly.pdbx_seq_one_letter_code
_entity_poly.pdbx_strand_id
1 'polypeptide(L)'
;YPFTSTVSQEDANNKAKAAVDAQGQALANIHALCTYTGRASLGFTRNNCGECKIGSKVTITQDMVEGHPFQSNDSQTAADAMAMTAVQAQGQALANTKGTCSNATMYTGKASFEFTKSNCGANQVGNPFTVTQDMVEGHPFQSCVSQDEANLVAMAAVMNQGQKIADERGTCHEAPKYTGHYSEAFEKNNCPSGLIPSSVTVTEADVTGGPFYSYESQFAADELAKAAVKAQGQ
;
A
#
# COMPACT_ATOMS: atom_id res chain seq x y z
N TYR A 1 18.43 25.91 -80.10
CA TYR A 1 19.06 26.79 -81.11
C TYR A 1 19.42 28.11 -80.46
N PRO A 2 20.60 28.70 -80.75
CA PRO A 2 20.99 30.01 -80.20
C PRO A 2 20.08 31.12 -80.74
N PHE A 3 19.74 32.10 -79.90
CA PHE A 3 19.06 33.32 -80.34
C PHE A 3 20.08 34.24 -81.01
N THR A 4 19.91 34.51 -82.31
CA THR A 4 20.85 35.32 -83.10
C THR A 4 20.20 36.61 -83.59
N SER A 5 20.98 37.66 -83.76
CA SER A 5 20.55 38.94 -84.35
C SER A 5 21.61 39.51 -85.30
N THR A 6 21.16 40.13 -86.38
CA THR A 6 21.99 40.92 -87.29
C THR A 6 21.99 42.42 -86.94
N VAL A 7 21.27 42.82 -85.88
CA VAL A 7 21.10 44.22 -85.45
C VAL A 7 22.10 44.56 -84.34
N SER A 8 22.07 43.81 -83.23
CA SER A 8 22.99 43.99 -82.11
C SER A 8 22.93 42.79 -81.16
N GLN A 9 23.90 42.69 -80.24
CA GLN A 9 23.84 41.73 -79.13
C GLN A 9 22.62 41.96 -78.23
N GLU A 10 22.20 43.21 -78.05
CA GLU A 10 21.05 43.57 -77.24
C GLU A 10 19.75 43.03 -77.83
N ASP A 11 19.57 43.12 -79.16
CA ASP A 11 18.40 42.52 -79.83
C ASP A 11 18.38 40.99 -79.72
N ALA A 12 19.54 40.32 -79.83
CA ALA A 12 19.65 38.88 -79.58
C ALA A 12 19.29 38.50 -78.12
N ASN A 13 19.75 39.29 -77.15
CA ASN A 13 19.43 39.09 -75.73
C ASN A 13 17.94 39.32 -75.43
N ASN A 14 17.33 40.34 -76.04
CA ASN A 14 15.90 40.63 -75.90
C ASN A 14 15.04 39.50 -76.48
N LYS A 15 15.44 38.91 -77.61
CA LYS A 15 14.80 37.71 -78.19
C LYS A 15 14.91 36.50 -77.25
N ALA A 16 16.08 36.28 -76.65
CA ALA A 16 16.27 35.21 -75.67
C ALA A 16 15.42 35.44 -74.41
N LYS A 17 15.38 36.67 -73.89
CA LYS A 17 14.56 37.03 -72.73
C LYS A 17 13.07 36.84 -73.01
N ALA A 18 12.58 37.30 -74.15
CA ALA A 18 11.18 37.11 -74.53
C ALA A 18 10.80 35.62 -74.61
N ALA A 19 11.70 34.76 -75.08
CA ALA A 19 11.47 33.32 -75.11
C ALA A 19 11.45 32.69 -73.71
N VAL A 20 12.35 33.09 -72.82
CA VAL A 20 12.35 32.65 -71.40
C VAL A 20 11.09 33.13 -70.69
N ASP A 21 10.68 34.37 -70.86
CA ASP A 21 9.48 34.92 -70.23
C ASP A 21 8.21 34.23 -70.77
N ALA A 22 8.18 33.87 -72.07
CA ALA A 22 7.04 33.20 -72.70
C ALA A 22 6.94 31.70 -72.37
N GLN A 23 8.07 30.99 -72.27
CA GLN A 23 8.09 29.52 -72.15
C GLN A 23 8.56 29.01 -70.79
N GLY A 24 9.21 29.85 -69.99
CA GLY A 24 9.84 29.47 -68.74
C GLY A 24 8.86 28.85 -67.75
N GLN A 25 7.66 29.41 -67.62
CA GLN A 25 6.64 28.85 -66.73
C GLN A 25 6.14 27.47 -67.19
N ALA A 26 5.95 27.26 -68.50
CA ALA A 26 5.53 25.98 -69.04
C ALA A 26 6.60 24.91 -68.82
N LEU A 27 7.87 25.26 -69.02
CA LEU A 27 9.00 24.36 -68.75
C LEU A 27 9.12 24.05 -67.26
N ALA A 28 8.94 25.04 -66.38
CA ALA A 28 8.90 24.83 -64.93
C ALA A 28 7.75 23.91 -64.53
N ASN A 29 6.54 24.09 -65.08
CA ASN A 29 5.40 23.22 -64.77
C ASN A 29 5.60 21.76 -65.24
N ILE A 30 6.42 21.53 -66.27
CA ILE A 30 6.72 20.17 -66.78
C ILE A 30 7.86 19.52 -65.99
N HIS A 31 8.88 20.28 -65.62
CA HIS A 31 10.14 19.74 -65.11
C HIS A 31 10.40 19.99 -63.62
N ALA A 32 9.73 20.96 -63.00
CA ALA A 32 9.85 21.18 -61.57
C ALA A 32 9.01 20.16 -60.79
N LEU A 33 9.51 19.79 -59.61
CA LEU A 33 8.79 18.95 -58.66
C LEU A 33 8.36 19.79 -57.48
N CYS A 34 7.15 19.55 -56.99
CA CYS A 34 6.71 20.04 -55.69
C CYS A 34 7.22 19.08 -54.61
N THR A 35 7.87 19.61 -53.59
CA THR A 35 8.34 18.81 -52.45
C THR A 35 7.53 19.17 -51.20
N TYR A 36 6.87 18.15 -50.63
CA TYR A 36 6.12 18.23 -49.39
C TYR A 36 7.04 17.89 -48.22
N THR A 37 6.98 18.67 -47.14
CA THR A 37 7.71 18.38 -45.89
C THR A 37 6.74 17.87 -44.84
N GLY A 38 7.01 16.67 -44.32
CA GLY A 38 6.19 15.96 -43.37
C GLY A 38 6.22 16.59 -41.98
N ARG A 39 5.10 16.54 -41.28
CA ARG A 39 4.95 17.03 -39.91
C ARG A 39 4.32 15.95 -39.04
N ALA A 40 4.88 15.73 -37.86
CA ALA A 40 4.37 14.76 -36.90
C ALA A 40 4.71 15.18 -35.47
N SER A 41 3.79 14.91 -34.54
CA SER A 41 3.99 15.17 -33.13
C SER A 41 3.20 14.18 -32.30
N LEU A 42 3.86 13.54 -31.32
CA LEU A 42 3.24 12.58 -30.41
C LEU A 42 3.71 12.80 -28.98
N GLY A 43 2.82 12.52 -28.02
CA GLY A 43 3.13 12.55 -26.60
C GLY A 43 3.53 11.16 -26.10
N PHE A 44 4.66 11.07 -25.41
CA PHE A 44 5.16 9.85 -24.79
C PHE A 44 5.42 10.10 -23.32
N THR A 45 5.19 9.10 -22.47
CA THR A 45 5.53 9.18 -21.05
C THR A 45 6.83 8.42 -20.83
N ARG A 46 7.80 9.03 -20.14
CA ARG A 46 9.02 8.31 -19.72
C ARG A 46 8.65 7.07 -18.91
N ASN A 47 9.16 5.90 -19.29
CA ASN A 47 8.75 4.62 -18.68
C ASN A 47 9.90 3.85 -18.01
N ASN A 48 11.11 4.41 -18.00
CA ASN A 48 12.30 3.81 -17.38
C ASN A 48 12.71 4.54 -16.08
N CYS A 49 11.73 4.88 -15.23
CA CYS A 49 11.99 5.61 -13.98
C CYS A 49 12.38 4.71 -12.79
N GLY A 50 12.28 3.39 -12.92
CA GLY A 50 12.46 2.48 -11.79
C GLY A 50 11.25 2.47 -10.85
N GLU A 51 11.38 1.76 -9.74
CA GLU A 51 10.31 1.60 -8.77
C GLU A 51 9.93 2.92 -8.08
N CYS A 52 8.65 3.04 -7.72
CA CYS A 52 8.09 4.18 -6.99
C CYS A 52 8.39 5.56 -7.59
N LYS A 53 8.52 5.63 -8.92
CA LYS A 53 8.70 6.89 -9.65
C LYS A 53 7.77 6.97 -10.84
N ILE A 54 7.35 8.18 -11.14
CA ILE A 54 6.43 8.52 -12.24
C ILE A 54 7.22 9.32 -13.27
N GLY A 55 7.13 8.92 -14.54
CA GLY A 55 7.78 9.64 -15.63
C GLY A 55 6.95 10.82 -16.12
N SER A 56 7.64 11.87 -16.56
CA SER A 56 6.99 13.01 -17.19
C SER A 56 6.49 12.67 -18.60
N LYS A 57 5.45 13.39 -19.04
CA LYS A 57 5.01 13.38 -20.44
C LYS A 57 5.89 14.33 -21.26
N VAL A 58 6.39 13.84 -22.38
CA VAL A 58 7.26 14.56 -23.33
C VAL A 58 6.59 14.55 -24.70
N THR A 59 6.50 15.71 -25.34
CA THR A 59 6.07 15.81 -26.73
C THR A 59 7.29 15.67 -27.64
N ILE A 60 7.26 14.71 -28.55
CA ILE A 60 8.30 14.48 -29.56
C ILE A 60 7.76 14.89 -30.92
N THR A 61 8.47 15.78 -31.60
CA THR A 61 8.16 16.24 -32.96
C THR A 61 9.08 15.60 -34.00
N GLN A 62 8.73 15.73 -35.28
CA GLN A 62 9.55 15.22 -36.38
C GLN A 62 10.98 15.79 -36.41
N ASP A 63 11.20 17.00 -35.89
CA ASP A 63 12.53 17.64 -35.86
C ASP A 63 13.43 17.08 -34.74
N MET A 64 12.88 16.24 -33.86
CA MET A 64 13.61 15.65 -32.74
C MET A 64 14.09 14.23 -33.04
N VAL A 65 13.66 13.62 -34.15
CA VAL A 65 13.96 12.23 -34.51
C VAL A 65 14.92 12.15 -35.69
N GLU A 66 15.74 11.11 -35.74
CA GLU A 66 16.67 10.91 -36.84
C GLU A 66 15.93 10.68 -38.16
N GLY A 67 16.48 11.24 -39.26
CA GLY A 67 15.90 11.15 -40.61
C GLY A 67 15.15 12.40 -41.06
N HIS A 68 15.03 13.44 -40.23
CA HIS A 68 14.45 14.72 -40.64
C HIS A 68 15.38 15.50 -41.61
N PRO A 69 14.83 16.34 -42.52
CA PRO A 69 13.42 16.52 -42.80
C PRO A 69 12.84 15.38 -43.64
N PHE A 70 11.62 14.95 -43.30
CA PHE A 70 10.90 13.93 -44.06
C PHE A 70 10.21 14.58 -45.26
N GLN A 71 10.60 14.20 -46.48
CA GLN A 71 10.12 14.86 -47.69
C GLN A 71 9.55 13.87 -48.70
N SER A 72 8.47 14.24 -49.39
CA SER A 72 7.86 13.47 -50.48
C SER A 72 7.57 14.38 -51.67
N ASN A 73 7.75 13.88 -52.89
CA ASN A 73 7.28 14.55 -54.10
C ASN A 73 5.88 14.07 -54.54
N ASP A 74 5.30 13.10 -53.82
CA ASP A 74 4.01 12.48 -54.17
C ASP A 74 2.85 13.24 -53.51
N SER A 75 2.91 13.45 -52.19
CA SER A 75 1.87 14.15 -51.44
C SER A 75 2.31 14.54 -50.04
N GLN A 76 1.58 15.49 -49.43
CA GLN A 76 1.72 15.82 -48.02
C GLN A 76 1.45 14.60 -47.12
N THR A 77 0.44 13.79 -47.43
CA THR A 77 0.10 12.58 -46.66
C THR A 77 1.27 11.58 -46.63
N ALA A 78 1.97 11.40 -47.75
CA ALA A 78 3.15 10.53 -47.78
C ALA A 78 4.29 11.07 -46.92
N ALA A 79 4.56 12.39 -46.98
CA ALA A 79 5.57 13.02 -46.15
C ALA A 79 5.22 12.94 -44.65
N ASP A 80 3.96 13.22 -44.28
CA ASP A 80 3.46 13.14 -42.91
C ASP A 80 3.50 11.70 -42.39
N ALA A 81 3.18 10.70 -43.23
CA ALA A 81 3.28 9.29 -42.85
C ALA A 81 4.72 8.89 -42.51
N MET A 82 5.71 9.31 -43.31
CA MET A 82 7.13 9.08 -43.02
C MET A 82 7.55 9.72 -41.69
N ALA A 83 7.18 10.98 -41.46
CA ALA A 83 7.45 11.68 -40.21
C ALA A 83 6.80 10.98 -39.02
N MET A 84 5.54 10.55 -39.16
CA MET A 84 4.78 9.87 -38.12
C MET A 84 5.38 8.51 -37.76
N THR A 85 5.77 7.72 -38.76
CA THR A 85 6.46 6.43 -38.55
C THR A 85 7.76 6.63 -37.76
N ALA A 86 8.56 7.65 -38.10
CA ALA A 86 9.80 7.93 -37.38
C ALA A 86 9.55 8.37 -35.93
N VAL A 87 8.59 9.27 -35.70
CA VAL A 87 8.21 9.72 -34.35
C VAL A 87 7.67 8.56 -33.51
N GLN A 88 6.86 7.66 -34.07
CA GLN A 88 6.37 6.46 -33.38
C GLN A 88 7.51 5.51 -33.00
N ALA A 89 8.45 5.26 -33.92
CA ALA A 89 9.54 4.32 -33.71
C ALA A 89 10.56 4.81 -32.67
N GLN A 90 10.90 6.10 -32.68
CA GLN A 90 11.98 6.66 -31.85
C GLN A 90 11.46 7.37 -30.59
N GLY A 91 10.17 7.72 -30.56
CA GLY A 91 9.61 8.63 -29.55
C GLY A 91 9.76 8.17 -28.11
N GLN A 92 9.60 6.87 -27.82
CA GLN A 92 9.76 6.35 -26.45
C GLN A 92 11.21 6.45 -25.95
N ALA A 93 12.20 6.16 -26.81
CA ALA A 93 13.62 6.27 -26.45
C ALA A 93 14.01 7.73 -26.16
N LEU A 94 13.51 8.66 -26.98
CA LEU A 94 13.67 10.09 -26.75
C LEU A 94 12.97 10.54 -25.46
N ALA A 95 11.74 10.09 -25.18
CA ALA A 95 11.05 10.41 -23.93
C ALA A 95 11.80 9.86 -22.71
N ASN A 96 12.39 8.66 -22.83
CA ASN A 96 13.27 8.06 -21.83
C ASN A 96 14.63 8.77 -21.66
N THR A 97 14.97 9.70 -22.55
CA THR A 97 16.20 10.51 -22.46
C THR A 97 15.89 11.93 -21.99
N LYS A 98 14.85 12.55 -22.56
CA LYS A 98 14.46 13.95 -22.34
C LYS A 98 13.49 14.14 -21.17
N GLY A 99 12.74 13.11 -20.81
CA GLY A 99 11.78 13.15 -19.72
C GLY A 99 12.46 13.07 -18.34
N THR A 100 11.77 13.58 -17.33
CA THR A 100 12.19 13.53 -15.92
C THR A 100 11.41 12.45 -15.17
N CYS A 101 11.93 12.04 -14.03
CA CYS A 101 11.22 11.17 -13.09
C CYS A 101 10.96 11.94 -11.81
N SER A 102 9.73 11.86 -11.30
CA SER A 102 9.37 12.35 -9.97
C SER A 102 9.03 11.18 -9.06
N ASN A 103 9.14 11.38 -7.75
CA ASN A 103 8.72 10.37 -6.80
C ASN A 103 7.20 10.14 -6.91
N ALA A 104 6.78 8.88 -6.83
CA ALA A 104 5.38 8.54 -6.64
C ALA A 104 4.93 8.96 -5.24
N THR A 105 3.62 9.11 -5.06
CA THR A 105 3.02 9.28 -3.74
C THR A 105 3.33 8.05 -2.89
N MET A 106 3.92 8.26 -1.72
CA MET A 106 4.15 7.20 -0.75
C MET A 106 2.99 7.16 0.25
N TYR A 107 2.37 6.00 0.38
CA TYR A 107 1.37 5.70 1.41
C TYR A 107 2.08 5.15 2.65
N THR A 108 1.61 5.54 3.83
CA THR A 108 2.12 5.01 5.10
C THR A 108 1.06 4.12 5.73
N GLY A 109 1.43 2.87 5.97
CA GLY A 109 0.57 1.84 6.54
C GLY A 109 0.18 2.17 7.98
N LYS A 110 -1.07 1.87 8.32
CA LYS A 110 -1.61 2.00 9.68
C LYS A 110 -2.23 0.68 10.10
N ALA A 111 -1.92 0.25 11.32
CA ALA A 111 -2.45 -0.97 11.89
C ALA A 111 -2.47 -0.87 13.42
N SER A 112 -3.53 -1.40 14.02
CA SER A 112 -3.69 -1.45 15.47
C SER A 112 -4.50 -2.69 15.84
N PHE A 113 -3.99 -3.47 16.78
CA PHE A 113 -4.67 -4.65 17.29
C PHE A 113 -4.55 -4.71 18.81
N GLU A 114 -5.58 -5.26 19.46
CA GLU A 114 -5.57 -5.51 20.89
C GLU A 114 -5.07 -6.93 21.15
N PHE A 115 -4.15 -7.06 22.10
CA PHE A 115 -3.60 -8.33 22.55
C PHE A 115 -3.72 -8.40 24.07
N THR A 116 -4.03 -9.58 24.61
CA THR A 116 -4.05 -9.79 26.05
C THR A 116 -2.71 -10.34 26.50
N LYS A 117 -2.09 -9.73 27.52
CA LYS A 117 -0.86 -10.26 28.13
C LYS A 117 -1.08 -11.71 28.61
N SER A 118 -0.21 -12.61 28.20
CA SER A 118 -0.41 -14.06 28.36
C SER A 118 0.44 -14.68 29.48
N ASN A 119 1.49 -13.99 29.90
CA ASN A 119 2.50 -14.47 30.85
C ASN A 119 2.35 -13.83 32.25
N CYS A 120 1.12 -13.76 32.76
CA CYS A 120 0.84 -13.31 34.12
C CYS A 120 1.19 -14.39 35.17
N GLY A 121 1.40 -13.96 36.41
CA GLY A 121 1.69 -14.88 37.52
C GLY A 121 0.48 -15.71 37.96
N ALA A 122 0.67 -16.57 38.95
CA ALA A 122 -0.42 -17.34 39.54
C ALA A 122 -1.54 -16.41 40.05
N ASN A 123 -2.80 -16.81 39.83
CA ASN A 123 -4.00 -16.06 40.21
C ASN A 123 -4.08 -14.64 39.61
N GLN A 124 -3.47 -14.43 38.45
CA GLN A 124 -3.56 -13.19 37.70
C GLN A 124 -3.97 -13.44 36.25
N VAL A 125 -4.64 -12.45 35.67
CA VAL A 125 -5.04 -12.44 34.26
C VAL A 125 -4.51 -11.18 33.59
N GLY A 126 -4.20 -11.27 32.30
CA GLY A 126 -3.69 -10.14 31.53
C GLY A 126 -4.76 -9.08 31.27
N ASN A 127 -4.36 -7.82 31.32
CA ASN A 127 -5.16 -6.74 30.75
C ASN A 127 -4.98 -6.72 29.22
N PRO A 128 -6.03 -6.30 28.48
CA PRO A 128 -5.88 -5.98 27.07
C PRO A 128 -4.87 -4.84 26.87
N PHE A 129 -4.09 -4.94 25.81
CA PHE A 129 -3.05 -3.98 25.45
C PHE A 129 -3.06 -3.75 23.94
N THR A 130 -3.27 -2.50 23.54
CA THR A 130 -3.31 -2.11 22.13
C THR A 130 -1.90 -1.90 21.59
N VAL A 131 -1.52 -2.70 20.59
CA VAL A 131 -0.28 -2.53 19.85
C VAL A 131 -0.57 -1.85 18.52
N THR A 132 0.16 -0.78 18.22
CA THR A 132 0.07 -0.05 16.95
C THR A 132 1.30 -0.30 16.08
N GLN A 133 1.22 0.10 14.80
CA GLN A 133 2.34 -0.05 13.87
C GLN A 133 3.62 0.70 14.30
N ASP A 134 3.50 1.73 15.14
CA ASP A 134 4.66 2.51 15.61
C ASP A 134 5.41 1.80 16.77
N MET A 135 4.87 0.68 17.27
CA MET A 135 5.44 -0.08 18.37
C MET A 135 6.21 -1.32 17.90
N VAL A 136 6.08 -1.70 16.62
CA VAL A 136 6.69 -2.89 16.03
C VAL A 136 7.93 -2.54 15.21
N GLU A 137 8.88 -3.46 15.11
CA GLU A 137 10.06 -3.27 14.28
C GLU A 137 9.68 -3.23 12.79
N GLY A 138 10.40 -2.39 12.02
CA GLY A 138 10.18 -2.22 10.58
C GLY A 138 9.33 -1.00 10.20
N HIS A 139 8.82 -0.23 11.17
CA HIS A 139 8.14 1.03 10.87
C HIS A 139 9.12 2.10 10.32
N PRO A 140 8.67 3.03 9.45
CA PRO A 140 7.34 3.11 8.86
C PRO A 140 7.16 2.10 7.72
N PHE A 141 5.99 1.46 7.67
CA PHE A 141 5.60 0.60 6.56
C PHE A 141 5.06 1.47 5.42
N GLN A 142 5.69 1.41 4.24
CA GLN A 142 5.35 2.28 3.12
C GLN A 142 5.12 1.49 1.84
N SER A 143 4.21 2.00 0.99
CA SER A 143 4.00 1.49 -0.38
C SER A 143 3.76 2.67 -1.31
N CYS A 144 4.23 2.57 -2.55
CA CYS A 144 3.91 3.50 -3.62
C CYS A 144 2.79 3.00 -4.55
N VAL A 145 2.25 1.81 -4.26
CA VAL A 145 1.18 1.19 -5.04
C VAL A 145 -0.18 1.62 -4.53
N SER A 146 -0.44 1.45 -3.22
CA SER A 146 -1.71 1.84 -2.61
C SER A 146 -1.64 1.92 -1.09
N GLN A 147 -2.66 2.54 -0.49
CA GLN A 147 -2.84 2.55 0.96
C GLN A 147 -3.12 1.16 1.52
N ASP A 148 -3.86 0.31 0.80
CA ASP A 148 -4.22 -1.03 1.26
C ASP A 148 -3.01 -1.95 1.36
N GLU A 149 -2.09 -1.86 0.39
CA GLU A 149 -0.83 -2.61 0.45
C GLU A 149 0.03 -2.17 1.64
N ALA A 150 0.18 -0.85 1.85
CA ALA A 150 0.92 -0.34 3.00
C ALA A 150 0.28 -0.80 4.33
N ASN A 151 -1.06 -0.77 4.42
CA ASN A 151 -1.80 -1.25 5.58
C ASN A 151 -1.63 -2.75 5.79
N LEU A 152 -1.65 -3.57 4.73
CA LEU A 152 -1.48 -5.01 4.81
C LEU A 152 -0.11 -5.39 5.40
N VAL A 153 0.96 -4.71 4.96
CA VAL A 153 2.32 -4.90 5.51
C VAL A 153 2.36 -4.51 6.99
N ALA A 154 1.79 -3.36 7.35
CA ALA A 154 1.71 -2.92 8.75
C ALA A 154 0.91 -3.90 9.61
N MET A 155 -0.22 -4.41 9.10
CA MET A 155 -1.05 -5.39 9.79
C MET A 155 -0.29 -6.68 10.06
N ALA A 156 0.42 -7.22 9.06
CA ALA A 156 1.23 -8.42 9.21
C ALA A 156 2.31 -8.24 10.29
N ALA A 157 2.98 -7.08 10.31
CA ALA A 157 3.98 -6.78 11.33
C ALA A 157 3.38 -6.70 12.74
N VAL A 158 2.23 -6.01 12.92
CA VAL A 158 1.53 -5.94 14.21
C VAL A 158 1.02 -7.30 14.66
N MET A 159 0.45 -8.12 13.77
CA MET A 159 0.00 -9.47 14.12
C MET A 159 1.15 -10.38 14.55
N ASN A 160 2.30 -10.31 13.87
CA ASN A 160 3.44 -11.18 14.17
C ASN A 160 4.18 -10.79 15.46
N GLN A 161 4.27 -9.49 15.76
CA GLN A 161 5.06 -8.99 16.90
C GLN A 161 4.20 -8.58 18.11
N GLY A 162 2.90 -8.42 17.92
CA GLY A 162 2.01 -7.79 18.90
C GLY A 162 1.90 -8.53 20.22
N GLN A 163 1.83 -9.87 20.19
CA GLN A 163 1.77 -10.65 21.44
C GLN A 163 3.03 -10.46 22.30
N LYS A 164 4.22 -10.50 21.69
CA LYS A 164 5.49 -10.26 22.40
C LYS A 164 5.50 -8.88 23.06
N ILE A 165 5.07 -7.85 22.34
CA ILE A 165 5.02 -6.49 22.87
C ILE A 165 3.99 -6.36 24.00
N ALA A 166 2.83 -7.01 23.88
CA ALA A 166 1.82 -7.05 24.94
C ALA A 166 2.33 -7.82 26.18
N ASP A 167 3.09 -8.89 25.98
CA ASP A 167 3.74 -9.61 27.07
C ASP A 167 4.85 -8.80 27.73
N GLU A 168 5.55 -7.93 27.00
CA GLU A 168 6.61 -7.07 27.57
C GLU A 168 6.05 -5.81 28.26
N ARG A 169 5.01 -5.20 27.69
CA ARG A 169 4.53 -3.86 28.09
C ARG A 169 3.14 -3.84 28.72
N GLY A 170 2.37 -4.91 28.56
CA GLY A 170 1.04 -5.04 29.15
C GLY A 170 1.10 -5.23 30.67
N THR A 171 -0.07 -5.15 31.30
CA THR A 171 -0.22 -5.29 32.76
C THR A 171 -1.09 -6.49 33.11
N CYS A 172 -1.02 -6.95 34.35
CA CYS A 172 -1.86 -8.01 34.89
C CYS A 172 -2.76 -7.45 35.99
N HIS A 173 -3.90 -8.09 36.23
CA HIS A 173 -4.75 -7.86 37.40
C HIS A 173 -5.06 -9.17 38.12
N GLU A 174 -5.50 -9.10 39.39
CA GLU A 174 -5.89 -10.29 40.16
C GLU A 174 -7.07 -10.98 39.48
N ALA A 175 -6.97 -12.29 39.31
CA ALA A 175 -8.07 -13.09 38.80
C ALA A 175 -9.28 -13.03 39.76
N PRO A 176 -10.52 -13.14 39.26
CA PRO A 176 -11.68 -13.26 40.12
C PRO A 176 -11.51 -14.42 41.11
N LYS A 177 -11.71 -14.14 42.40
CA LYS A 177 -11.74 -15.16 43.44
C LYS A 177 -13.16 -15.36 43.96
N TYR A 178 -13.50 -16.61 44.17
CA TYR A 178 -14.75 -17.07 44.75
C TYR A 178 -14.56 -17.30 46.25
N THR A 179 -15.54 -16.89 47.05
CA THR A 179 -15.56 -17.15 48.49
C THR A 179 -16.52 -18.30 48.74
N GLY A 180 -16.05 -19.34 49.43
CA GLY A 180 -16.83 -20.53 49.72
C GLY A 180 -17.84 -20.30 50.82
N HIS A 181 -19.03 -20.86 50.66
CA HIS A 181 -20.11 -20.77 51.63
C HIS A 181 -20.70 -22.16 51.91
N TYR A 182 -20.80 -22.55 53.19
CA TYR A 182 -21.36 -23.84 53.56
C TYR A 182 -21.84 -23.87 55.01
N SER A 183 -22.99 -24.49 55.26
CA SER A 183 -23.47 -24.74 56.62
C SER A 183 -24.06 -26.14 56.77
N GLU A 184 -23.95 -26.70 57.97
CA GLU A 184 -24.47 -28.02 58.31
C GLU A 184 -24.84 -28.09 59.79
N ALA A 185 -25.88 -28.87 60.12
CA ALA A 185 -26.31 -29.09 61.50
C ALA A 185 -25.65 -30.35 62.07
N PHE A 186 -25.01 -30.20 63.23
CA PHE A 186 -24.35 -31.28 63.94
C PHE A 186 -25.12 -31.62 65.22
N GLU A 187 -25.46 -32.89 65.40
CA GLU A 187 -26.13 -33.40 66.60
C GLU A 187 -25.12 -33.91 67.63
N LYS A 188 -25.36 -33.59 68.90
CA LYS A 188 -24.53 -34.09 70.00
C LYS A 188 -24.58 -35.62 70.07
N ASN A 189 -23.45 -36.29 69.88
CA ASN A 189 -23.39 -37.75 69.72
C ASN A 189 -22.97 -38.53 71.00
N ASN A 190 -22.77 -37.86 72.12
CA ASN A 190 -22.26 -38.45 73.37
C ASN A 190 -23.24 -38.30 74.56
N CYS A 191 -24.54 -38.35 74.29
CA CYS A 191 -25.58 -38.26 75.32
C CYS A 191 -25.79 -39.62 76.06
N PRO A 192 -25.99 -39.60 77.40
CA PRO A 192 -26.45 -40.76 78.17
C PRO A 192 -27.78 -41.34 77.66
N SER A 193 -27.97 -42.65 77.86
CA SER A 193 -29.17 -43.39 77.43
C SER A 193 -30.46 -42.77 77.99
N GLY A 194 -31.42 -42.48 77.10
CA GLY A 194 -32.72 -41.89 77.43
C GLY A 194 -32.83 -40.38 77.24
N LEU A 195 -31.74 -39.69 76.83
CA LEU A 195 -31.77 -38.27 76.48
C LEU A 195 -31.84 -38.04 74.96
N ILE A 196 -32.55 -36.99 74.55
CA ILE A 196 -32.65 -36.56 73.16
C ILE A 196 -31.50 -35.57 72.86
N PRO A 197 -30.62 -35.85 71.88
CA PRO A 197 -29.56 -34.93 71.52
C PRO A 197 -30.11 -33.66 70.85
N SER A 198 -29.48 -32.52 71.13
CA SER A 198 -29.72 -31.25 70.45
C SER A 198 -28.76 -31.08 69.28
N SER A 199 -29.16 -30.30 68.27
CA SER A 199 -28.30 -29.91 67.15
C SER A 199 -27.81 -28.46 67.25
N VAL A 200 -26.66 -28.20 66.65
CA VAL A 200 -26.11 -26.85 66.42
C VAL A 200 -25.76 -26.72 64.94
N THR A 201 -26.18 -25.63 64.30
CA THR A 201 -25.75 -25.31 62.93
C THR A 201 -24.37 -24.65 62.98
N VAL A 202 -23.42 -25.24 62.29
CA VAL A 202 -22.07 -24.71 62.10
C VAL A 202 -21.98 -24.20 60.66
N THR A 203 -21.49 -22.96 60.50
CA THR A 203 -21.26 -22.30 59.22
C THR A 203 -19.77 -22.18 58.92
N GLU A 204 -19.41 -21.79 57.70
CA GLU A 204 -18.02 -21.51 57.34
C GLU A 204 -17.37 -20.42 58.20
N ALA A 205 -18.17 -19.54 58.82
CA ALA A 205 -17.69 -18.48 59.69
C ALA A 205 -17.36 -18.97 61.11
N ASP A 206 -17.90 -20.13 61.51
CA ASP A 206 -17.72 -20.71 62.84
C ASP A 206 -16.45 -21.58 62.94
N VAL A 207 -15.80 -21.85 61.82
CA VAL A 207 -14.62 -22.74 61.73
C VAL A 207 -13.32 -21.98 61.47
N THR A 208 -12.22 -22.52 62.00
CA THR A 208 -10.89 -21.95 61.78
C THR A 208 -10.41 -22.23 60.35
N GLY A 209 -9.63 -21.30 59.77
CA GLY A 209 -9.06 -21.43 58.43
C GLY A 209 -9.83 -20.72 57.31
N GLY A 210 -10.95 -20.06 57.61
CA GLY A 210 -11.65 -19.18 56.67
C GLY A 210 -11.00 -17.79 56.54
N PRO A 211 -11.35 -17.01 55.49
CA PRO A 211 -12.31 -17.36 54.44
C PRO A 211 -11.71 -18.35 53.42
N PHE A 212 -12.55 -19.28 52.92
CA PHE A 212 -12.12 -20.31 51.98
C PHE A 212 -12.24 -19.78 50.55
N TYR A 213 -11.11 -19.54 49.89
CA TYR A 213 -11.09 -18.99 48.54
C TYR A 213 -10.76 -20.04 47.47
N SER A 214 -11.36 -19.89 46.29
CA SER A 214 -10.93 -20.56 45.06
C SER A 214 -10.87 -19.58 43.90
N TYR A 215 -9.87 -19.75 43.03
CA TYR A 215 -9.77 -19.02 41.75
C TYR A 215 -10.34 -19.84 40.58
N GLU A 216 -10.80 -21.07 40.82
CA GLU A 216 -11.31 -21.98 39.78
C GLU A 216 -12.82 -21.82 39.58
N SER A 217 -13.60 -21.87 40.66
CA SER A 217 -15.06 -21.77 40.62
C SER A 217 -15.66 -21.58 42.01
N GLN A 218 -16.92 -21.17 42.04
CA GLN A 218 -17.72 -21.15 43.27
C GLN A 218 -17.81 -22.53 43.92
N PHE A 219 -18.05 -23.59 43.15
CA PHE A 219 -18.14 -24.96 43.65
C PHE A 219 -16.85 -25.42 44.36
N ALA A 220 -15.69 -25.09 43.79
CA ALA A 220 -14.41 -25.42 44.42
C ALA A 220 -14.20 -24.67 45.74
N ALA A 221 -14.63 -23.40 45.82
CA ALA A 221 -14.60 -22.65 47.07
C ALA A 221 -15.56 -23.24 48.11
N ASP A 222 -16.77 -23.64 47.71
CA ASP A 222 -17.79 -24.23 48.59
C ASP A 222 -17.35 -25.60 49.13
N GLU A 223 -16.68 -26.44 48.32
CA GLU A 223 -16.15 -27.73 48.79
C GLU A 223 -15.02 -27.55 49.82
N LEU A 224 -14.19 -26.50 49.70
CA LEU A 224 -13.21 -26.15 50.75
C LEU A 224 -13.90 -25.75 52.05
N ALA A 225 -14.93 -24.89 51.97
CA ALA A 225 -15.72 -24.48 53.13
C ALA A 225 -16.41 -25.67 53.80
N LYS A 226 -17.01 -26.56 53.00
CA LYS A 226 -17.64 -27.80 53.45
C LYS A 226 -16.68 -28.75 54.14
N ALA A 227 -15.48 -28.94 53.58
CA ALA A 227 -14.47 -29.80 54.20
C ALA A 227 -14.09 -29.28 55.60
N ALA A 228 -13.93 -27.97 55.76
CA ALA A 228 -13.62 -27.35 57.05
C ALA A 228 -14.77 -27.47 58.06
N VAL A 229 -16.02 -27.20 57.65
CA VAL A 229 -17.22 -27.34 58.50
C VAL A 229 -17.38 -28.78 58.97
N LYS A 230 -17.22 -29.76 58.08
CA LYS A 230 -17.31 -31.18 58.45
C LYS A 230 -16.20 -31.67 59.37
N ALA A 231 -14.98 -31.13 59.21
CA ALA A 231 -13.84 -31.53 60.04
C ALA A 231 -13.89 -30.94 61.46
N GLN A 232 -14.50 -29.77 61.64
CA GLN A 232 -14.50 -29.03 62.91
C GLN A 232 -15.85 -29.01 63.64
N GLY A 233 -16.94 -29.40 62.97
CA GLY A 233 -18.29 -29.44 63.56
C GLY A 233 -18.63 -30.70 64.37
N GLN A 234 -17.74 -31.71 64.40
CA GLN A 234 -17.94 -32.99 65.07
C GLN A 234 -17.37 -33.05 66.49
#